data_AF-A0AAU5UWY1-F1
#
_entry.id   AF-A0AAU5UWY1-F1
#
_cell.length_a   1.000
_cell.length_b   1.000
_cell.length_c   1.000
_cell.angle_alpha   90.00
_cell.angle_beta   90.00
_cell.angle_gamma   90.00
#
_symmetry.space_group_name_H-M   'P 1'
#
loop_
_entity.id
_entity.type
_entity.pdbx_description
1 polymer ?
#
loop_
_entity_poly.entity_id
_entity_poly.type
_entity_poly.pdbx_seq_one_letter_code
_entity_poly.pdbx_strand_id
1 'polypeptide(L)'
;MRPRTFELVRYRDPSGVSGTGVVAEGCEFSDGSVALRWRGDNPATAVWPDLDSVLAVHGHQGATEVRWVDGQSPSAPRAGLDNLFDELHQVRAPSSLTDPLPPPPGHSRGWAGARHLR
;
A
#
# COMPACT_ATOMS: atom_id res chain seq x y z
N MET A 1 -5.75 -19.61 -5.96
CA MET A 1 -6.21 -19.30 -4.58
C MET A 1 -6.45 -17.80 -4.50
N ARG A 2 -7.36 -17.30 -3.64
CA ARG A 2 -7.51 -15.86 -3.39
C ARG A 2 -6.59 -15.43 -2.25
N PRO A 3 -6.12 -14.16 -2.21
CA PRO A 3 -5.38 -13.67 -1.05
C PRO A 3 -6.20 -13.81 0.23
N ARG A 4 -5.50 -14.07 1.34
CA ARG A 4 -6.08 -14.30 2.66
C ARG A 4 -5.69 -13.16 3.58
N THR A 5 -6.64 -12.60 4.30
CA THR A 5 -6.41 -11.49 5.23
C THR A 5 -6.25 -11.97 6.66
N PHE A 6 -5.44 -11.28 7.43
CA PHE A 6 -5.22 -11.57 8.85
C PHE A 6 -4.98 -10.30 9.68
N GLU A 7 -5.09 -10.44 10.99
CA GLU A 7 -4.62 -9.48 11.99
C GLU A 7 -3.37 -10.02 12.67
N LEU A 8 -2.38 -9.15 12.90
CA LEU A 8 -1.23 -9.45 13.72
C LEU A 8 -1.52 -8.98 15.15
N VAL A 9 -1.63 -9.92 16.08
CA VAL A 9 -2.08 -9.67 17.45
C VAL A 9 -0.91 -9.81 18.41
N ARG A 10 -0.64 -8.78 19.21
CA ARG A 10 0.42 -8.75 20.21
C ARG A 10 -0.15 -8.84 21.62
N TYR A 11 0.24 -9.86 22.38
CA TYR A 11 -0.22 -10.05 23.76
C TYR A 11 0.71 -9.41 24.79
N ARG A 12 2.00 -9.25 24.46
CA ARG A 12 2.98 -8.61 25.32
C ARG A 12 3.84 -7.64 24.53
N ASP A 13 4.07 -6.47 25.09
CA ASP A 13 5.00 -5.49 24.55
C ASP A 13 6.11 -5.18 25.57
N PRO A 14 7.19 -5.98 25.59
CA PRO A 14 8.33 -5.71 26.47
C PRO A 14 9.04 -4.39 26.15
N SER A 15 8.88 -3.84 24.94
CA SER A 15 9.55 -2.62 24.52
C SER A 15 8.82 -1.35 24.98
N GLY A 16 7.50 -1.43 25.22
CA GLY A 16 6.64 -0.30 25.50
C GLY A 16 6.37 0.63 24.30
N VAL A 17 6.85 0.28 23.11
CA VAL A 17 6.75 1.12 21.89
C VAL A 17 5.48 0.83 21.10
N SER A 18 5.07 -0.44 21.05
CA SER A 18 4.09 -0.92 20.06
C SER A 18 2.68 -1.14 20.63
N GLY A 19 2.58 -1.25 21.96
CA GLY A 19 1.36 -1.64 22.63
C GLY A 19 0.97 -3.11 22.42
N THR A 20 -0.20 -3.46 22.95
CA THR A 20 -0.82 -4.79 22.84
C THR A 20 -2.14 -4.71 22.06
N GLY A 21 -2.67 -5.85 21.63
CA GLY A 21 -3.85 -5.95 20.78
C GLY A 21 -3.48 -6.11 19.30
N VAL A 22 -4.36 -5.66 18.40
CA VAL A 22 -4.11 -5.73 16.95
C VAL A 22 -3.13 -4.63 16.55
N VAL A 23 -1.90 -5.01 16.27
CA VAL A 23 -0.80 -4.09 15.94
C VAL A 23 -0.62 -3.90 14.44
N ALA A 24 -1.10 -4.83 13.63
CA ALA A 24 -1.10 -4.71 12.17
C ALA A 24 -2.24 -5.50 11.52
N GLU A 25 -2.58 -5.10 10.31
CA GLU A 25 -3.38 -5.87 9.35
C GLU A 25 -2.45 -6.50 8.33
N GLY A 26 -2.82 -7.65 7.79
CA GLY A 26 -2.02 -8.37 6.81
C GLY A 26 -2.84 -9.02 5.71
N CYS A 27 -2.19 -9.23 4.57
CA CYS A 27 -2.70 -9.97 3.42
C CYS A 27 -1.60 -10.91 2.92
N GLU A 28 -1.86 -12.21 2.92
CA GLU A 28 -1.03 -13.22 2.27
C GLU A 28 -1.57 -13.46 0.86
N PHE A 29 -0.77 -13.16 -0.14
CA PHE A 29 -1.09 -13.38 -1.55
C PHE A 29 -0.94 -14.85 -1.92
N SER A 30 -1.52 -15.23 -3.07
CA SER A 30 -1.51 -16.60 -3.54
C SER A 30 -0.12 -17.14 -3.91
N ASP A 31 0.88 -16.27 -4.06
CA ASP A 31 2.29 -16.63 -4.27
C ASP A 31 3.09 -16.74 -2.96
N GLY A 32 2.44 -16.56 -1.81
CA GLY A 32 3.04 -16.60 -0.48
C GLY A 32 3.54 -15.25 0.02
N SER A 33 3.67 -14.24 -0.85
CA SER A 33 4.10 -12.90 -0.42
C SER A 33 3.10 -12.27 0.53
N VAL A 34 3.58 -11.42 1.45
CA VAL A 34 2.75 -10.81 2.49
C VAL A 34 2.87 -9.29 2.44
N ALA A 35 1.74 -8.60 2.37
CA ALA A 35 1.65 -7.17 2.69
C ALA A 35 1.19 -7.00 4.13
N LEU A 36 1.87 -6.15 4.90
CA LEU A 36 1.57 -5.84 6.30
C LEU A 36 1.39 -4.33 6.48
N ARG A 37 0.29 -3.92 7.12
CA ARG A 37 -0.04 -2.54 7.47
C ARG A 37 -0.01 -2.37 8.98
N TRP A 38 1.01 -1.71 9.49
CA TRP A 38 1.12 -1.34 10.90
C TRP A 38 0.08 -0.31 11.28
N ARG A 39 -0.57 -0.51 12.43
CA ARG A 39 -1.49 0.43 13.06
C ARG A 39 -0.75 1.31 14.09
N GLY A 40 -1.43 2.31 14.64
CA GLY A 40 -0.90 3.24 15.65
C GLY A 40 -0.45 4.58 15.07
N ASP A 41 0.33 5.33 15.86
CA ASP A 41 0.68 6.74 15.58
C ASP A 41 1.62 6.92 14.39
N ASN A 42 2.40 5.88 14.06
CA ASN A 42 3.35 5.89 12.96
C ASN A 42 3.04 4.74 11.98
N PRO A 43 1.93 4.84 11.22
CA PRO A 43 1.45 3.72 10.44
C PRO A 43 2.31 3.54 9.18
N ALA A 44 2.86 2.35 9.01
CA ALA A 44 3.74 1.99 7.91
C ALA A 44 3.25 0.75 7.17
N THR A 45 3.64 0.60 5.92
CA THR A 45 3.34 -0.59 5.12
C THR A 45 4.64 -1.27 4.73
N ALA A 46 4.71 -2.58 4.89
CA ALA A 46 5.86 -3.39 4.50
C ALA A 46 5.40 -4.60 3.67
N VAL A 47 6.28 -5.05 2.79
CA VAL A 47 6.08 -6.27 1.99
C VAL A 47 7.15 -7.27 2.35
N TRP A 48 6.75 -8.53 2.53
CA TRP A 48 7.57 -9.65 2.97
C TRP A 48 7.46 -10.81 1.98
N PRO A 49 8.49 -11.65 1.86
CA PRO A 49 8.45 -12.80 0.96
C PRO A 49 7.45 -13.87 1.41
N ASP A 50 7.24 -14.00 2.73
CA ASP A 50 6.37 -15.01 3.35
C ASP A 50 6.01 -14.63 4.80
N LEU A 51 5.04 -15.36 5.36
CA LEU A 51 4.56 -15.16 6.73
C LEU A 51 5.59 -15.57 7.79
N ASP A 52 6.43 -16.57 7.49
CA ASP A 52 7.47 -17.05 8.40
C ASP A 52 8.50 -15.95 8.66
N SER A 53 8.87 -15.18 7.63
CA SER A 53 9.76 -14.02 7.74
C SER A 53 9.15 -12.92 8.63
N VAL A 54 7.84 -12.69 8.53
CA VAL A 54 7.13 -11.75 9.42
C VAL A 54 7.22 -12.23 10.87
N LEU A 55 6.93 -13.50 11.13
CA LEU A 55 6.95 -14.06 12.48
C LEU A 55 8.35 -14.20 13.07
N ALA A 56 9.36 -14.45 12.25
CA ALA A 56 10.75 -14.49 12.68
C ALA A 56 11.20 -13.14 13.27
N VAL A 57 10.77 -12.03 12.66
CA VAL A 57 11.12 -10.69 13.12
C VAL A 57 10.15 -10.16 14.19
N HIS A 58 8.86 -10.45 14.08
CA HIS A 58 7.82 -9.81 14.89
C HIS A 58 7.08 -10.72 15.86
N GLY A 59 7.28 -12.04 15.79
CA GLY A 59 6.62 -13.05 16.63
C GLY A 59 7.02 -12.98 18.10
N HIS A 60 8.25 -12.53 18.39
CA HIS A 60 8.76 -12.30 19.76
C HIS A 60 8.46 -13.47 20.72
N GLN A 61 8.92 -14.70 20.40
CA GLN A 61 8.72 -15.90 21.25
C GLN A 61 7.26 -16.18 21.61
N GLY A 62 6.34 -15.97 20.66
CA GLY A 62 4.89 -16.16 20.86
C GLY A 62 4.18 -14.97 21.51
N ALA A 63 4.86 -13.85 21.74
CA ALA A 63 4.20 -12.62 22.18
C ALA A 63 3.34 -11.98 21.08
N THR A 64 3.55 -12.36 19.82
CA THR A 64 2.74 -11.93 18.67
C THR A 64 2.30 -13.13 17.84
N GLU A 65 1.04 -13.16 17.43
CA GLU A 65 0.43 -14.24 16.64
C GLU A 65 -0.37 -13.69 15.44
N VAL A 66 -0.58 -14.55 14.45
CA VAL A 66 -1.43 -14.28 13.28
C VAL A 66 -2.83 -14.82 13.54
N ARG A 67 -3.84 -13.95 13.42
CA ARG A 67 -5.25 -14.31 13.47
C ARG A 67 -5.88 -14.11 12.09
N TRP A 68 -6.23 -15.19 11.42
CA TRP A 68 -6.90 -15.13 10.12
C TRP A 68 -8.30 -14.52 10.23
N VAL A 69 -8.66 -13.68 9.25
CA VAL A 69 -9.97 -13.05 9.15
C VAL A 69 -10.69 -13.66 7.96
N ASP A 70 -11.73 -14.44 8.24
CA ASP A 70 -12.59 -15.01 7.20
C ASP A 70 -13.70 -14.02 6.81
N GLY A 71 -13.95 -13.88 5.51
CA GLY A 71 -15.14 -13.21 4.99
C GLY A 71 -15.05 -11.68 4.99
N GLN A 72 -14.41 -11.13 3.96
CA GLN A 72 -14.74 -9.76 3.56
C GLN A 72 -16.13 -9.82 2.89
N SER A 73 -17.17 -9.36 3.60
CA SER A 73 -18.41 -9.00 2.90
C SER A 73 -18.03 -7.98 1.82
N PRO A 74 -18.47 -8.14 0.56
CA PRO A 74 -18.13 -7.18 -0.47
C PRO A 74 -18.55 -5.80 0.02
N SER A 75 -17.56 -4.91 0.22
CA SER A 75 -17.85 -3.50 0.49
C SER A 75 -18.72 -3.01 -0.66
N ALA A 76 -19.83 -2.32 -0.35
CA ALA A 76 -20.73 -1.82 -1.37
C ALA A 76 -19.92 -1.09 -2.47
N PRO A 77 -20.26 -1.30 -3.75
CA PRO A 77 -19.56 -0.64 -4.85
C PRO A 77 -19.52 0.87 -4.57
N ARG A 78 -18.32 1.46 -4.66
CA ARG A 78 -18.18 2.92 -4.51
C ARG A 78 -18.94 3.56 -5.65
N ALA A 79 -19.96 4.35 -5.33
CA ALA A 79 -20.77 5.06 -6.31
C ALA A 79 -19.86 5.85 -7.28
N GLY A 80 -20.04 5.63 -8.58
CA GLY A 80 -19.31 6.32 -9.66
C GLY A 80 -18.10 5.58 -10.24
N LEU A 81 -17.69 4.42 -9.73
CA LEU A 81 -16.63 3.62 -10.37
C LEU A 81 -17.09 2.89 -11.64
N ASP A 82 -18.39 2.66 -11.79
CA ASP A 82 -18.94 1.92 -12.94
C ASP A 82 -18.72 2.65 -14.27
N ASN A 83 -18.55 3.98 -14.24
CA ASN A 83 -18.36 4.82 -15.41
C ASN A 83 -16.91 5.33 -15.58
N LEU A 84 -15.97 4.91 -14.72
CA LEU A 84 -14.61 5.49 -14.68
C LEU A 84 -13.81 5.21 -15.97
N PHE A 85 -14.09 4.07 -16.62
CA PHE A 85 -13.45 3.69 -17.87
C PHE A 85 -13.94 4.52 -19.07
N ASP A 86 -15.21 4.91 -19.07
CA ASP A 86 -15.81 5.71 -20.15
C ASP A 86 -15.37 7.18 -20.10
N GLU A 87 -15.15 7.73 -18.90
CA GLU A 87 -14.84 9.17 -18.71
C GLU A 87 -13.39 9.53 -19.08
N LEU A 88 -12.42 8.62 -18.89
CA LEU A 88 -10.99 8.85 -19.13
C LEU A 88 -10.52 8.49 -20.56
N HIS A 89 -11.36 7.82 -21.35
CA HIS A 89 -11.03 7.37 -22.72
C HIS A 89 -11.73 8.16 -23.82
N GLN A 90 -12.07 9.43 -23.58
CA GLN A 90 -12.28 10.35 -24.69
C GLN A 90 -10.96 10.52 -25.44
N VAL A 91 -10.71 9.63 -26.41
CA VAL A 91 -9.62 9.73 -27.37
C VAL A 91 -9.76 11.08 -28.04
N ARG A 92 -8.90 12.04 -27.66
CA ARG A 92 -8.86 13.34 -28.32
C ARG A 92 -8.57 13.06 -29.79
N ALA A 93 -9.54 13.34 -30.66
CA ALA A 93 -9.34 13.22 -32.10
C ALA A 93 -8.03 13.94 -32.46
N PRO A 94 -7.17 13.38 -33.33
CA PRO A 94 -5.96 14.06 -33.74
C PRO A 94 -6.36 15.41 -34.32
N SER A 95 -6.02 16.49 -33.61
CA SER A 95 -6.23 17.84 -34.09
C SER A 95 -5.51 17.95 -35.43
N SER A 96 -6.28 18.22 -36.49
CA SER A 96 -5.82 18.45 -37.85
C SER A 96 -4.55 19.32 -37.85
N LEU A 97 -3.60 18.99 -38.73
CA LEU A 97 -2.24 19.52 -38.88
C LEU A 97 -2.10 21.03 -39.19
N THR A 98 -3.03 21.87 -38.75
CA THR A 98 -2.96 23.33 -38.94
C THR A 98 -3.53 24.03 -37.73
N ASP A 99 -2.71 24.20 -36.69
CA ASP A 99 -2.89 25.28 -35.73
C ASP A 99 -1.51 25.75 -35.23
N PRO A 100 -1.06 26.98 -35.57
CA PRO A 100 0.22 27.49 -35.12
C PRO A 100 0.05 28.06 -33.70
N LEU A 101 -0.03 27.19 -32.69
CA LEU A 101 0.05 27.65 -31.31
C LEU A 101 1.49 28.10 -31.02
N PRO A 102 1.72 29.30 -30.46
CA PRO A 102 3.06 29.69 -30.03
C PRO A 102 3.56 28.75 -28.91
N PRO A 103 4.88 28.49 -28.85
CA PRO A 103 5.44 27.60 -27.83
C PRO A 103 5.13 28.13 -26.42
N PRO A 104 4.88 27.23 -25.45
CA PRO A 104 4.66 27.65 -24.07
C PRO A 104 5.88 28.39 -23.53
N PRO A 105 5.69 29.39 -22.63
CA PRO A 105 6.80 30.13 -22.07
C PRO A 105 7.75 29.17 -21.33
N GLY A 106 9.04 29.26 -21.66
CA GLY A 106 10.08 28.45 -21.04
C GLY A 106 10.18 28.74 -19.55
N HIS A 107 9.77 27.80 -18.72
CA HIS A 107 10.10 27.82 -17.30
C HIS A 107 11.54 27.33 -17.13
N SER A 108 12.48 28.25 -16.99
CA SER A 108 13.81 27.97 -16.46
C SER A 108 13.70 27.59 -14.97
N ARG A 109 13.35 26.34 -14.68
CA ARG A 109 13.57 25.77 -13.35
C ARG A 109 14.90 25.02 -13.37
N GLY A 110 15.91 25.69 -12.81
CA GLY A 110 17.25 25.17 -12.63
C GLY A 110 17.26 23.86 -11.85
N TRP A 111 18.08 22.93 -12.32
CA TRP A 111 18.48 21.74 -11.57
C TRP A 111 19.36 22.18 -10.40
N ALA A 112 18.85 22.12 -9.17
CA ALA A 112 19.66 22.22 -7.97
C ALA A 112 20.23 20.83 -7.65
N GLY A 113 21.56 20.70 -7.77
CA GLY A 113 22.28 19.44 -7.62
C GLY A 113 22.21 18.85 -6.20
N ALA A 114 21.99 17.54 -6.13
CA ALA A 114 22.27 16.76 -4.93
C ALA A 114 23.78 16.50 -4.86
N ARG A 115 24.46 17.16 -3.92
CA ARG A 115 25.85 16.85 -3.56
C ARG A 115 25.85 15.60 -2.68
N HIS A 116 26.57 14.58 -3.13
CA HIS A 116 26.95 13.43 -2.32
C HIS A 116 27.76 13.91 -1.11
N LEU A 117 27.25 13.65 0.09
CA LEU A 117 28.10 13.56 1.28
C LEU A 117 28.53 12.10 1.42
N ARG A 118 29.84 11.93 1.49
CA ARG A 118 30.54 10.67 1.76
C ARG A 118 30.30 10.22 3.19
#